data_AF-A0A2T4TMM8-F1
#
_entry.id   AF-A0A2T4TMM8-F1
#
_cell.length_a   1.000
_cell.length_b   1.000
_cell.length_c   1.000
_cell.angle_alpha   90.00
_cell.angle_beta   90.00
_cell.angle_gamma   90.00
#
_symmetry.space_group_name_H-M   'P 1'
#
loop_
_entity.id
_entity.type
_entity.pdbx_description
1 polymer ?
#
loop_
_entity_poly.entity_id
_entity_poly.type
_entity_poly.pdbx_seq_one_letter_code
_entity_poly.pdbx_strand_id
1 'polypeptide(L)'
;MPKGARGTRSTKPGGTRTSQSVNFAGLDYKPFGKGTYSSKFSLFAATREVDVEYSEVGNRYRIADNWTKGYPLAFSPDGSKVTVYPTTMETGYKHPRFGMVSVTDQGSTYNEGTKTFTFNFKFTVAAGVFGIYQETLILK
;
A
#
# COMPACT_ATOMS: atom_id res chain seq x y z
N MET A 1 42.34 27.09 -54.84
CA MET A 1 41.68 26.09 -53.97
C MET A 1 40.93 26.83 -52.83
N PRO A 2 39.75 26.36 -52.39
CA PRO A 2 38.64 27.19 -51.91
C PRO A 2 38.38 27.12 -50.40
N LYS A 3 37.62 28.08 -49.84
CA LYS A 3 36.65 27.92 -48.72
C LYS A 3 35.56 29.01 -48.89
N GLY A 4 34.39 28.75 -49.48
CA GLY A 4 33.17 28.23 -48.84
C GLY A 4 32.60 29.24 -47.83
N ALA A 5 31.66 30.17 -48.12
CA ALA A 5 30.26 30.06 -48.56
C ALA A 5 29.42 29.21 -47.57
N ARG A 6 28.24 29.56 -47.03
CA ARG A 6 27.17 30.51 -47.41
C ARG A 6 26.07 30.47 -46.32
N GLY A 7 25.39 31.60 -46.04
CA GLY A 7 23.95 31.71 -45.70
C GLY A 7 23.43 31.11 -44.37
N THR A 8 22.30 31.46 -43.77
CA THR A 8 21.21 32.41 -44.05
C THR A 8 20.28 32.50 -42.81
N ARG A 9 19.81 33.72 -42.52
CA ARG A 9 18.42 34.16 -42.20
C ARG A 9 17.53 33.41 -41.16
N SER A 10 17.01 34.25 -40.25
CA SER A 10 15.89 34.19 -39.27
C SER A 10 14.69 33.24 -39.49
N THR A 11 14.15 32.70 -38.37
CA THR A 11 12.73 32.50 -37.92
C THR A 11 12.77 31.49 -36.74
N LYS A 12 12.00 31.49 -35.63
CA LYS A 12 10.61 31.83 -35.29
C LYS A 12 10.49 31.90 -33.73
N PRO A 13 9.40 32.45 -33.17
CA PRO A 13 9.22 32.66 -31.72
C PRO A 13 9.02 31.33 -30.97
N GLY A 14 9.64 31.24 -29.79
CA GLY A 14 9.53 30.10 -28.88
C GLY A 14 8.08 29.83 -28.51
N GLY A 15 7.59 28.65 -28.89
CA GLY A 15 6.29 28.16 -28.46
C GLY A 15 6.24 28.12 -26.93
N THR A 16 5.19 28.72 -26.37
CA THR A 16 4.74 28.47 -25.02
C THR A 16 4.62 26.96 -24.86
N ARG A 17 5.61 26.35 -24.20
CA ARG A 17 5.42 25.02 -23.64
C ARG A 17 4.42 25.21 -22.53
N THR A 18 3.16 25.00 -22.84
CA THR A 18 2.17 24.65 -21.84
C THR A 18 2.73 23.39 -21.19
N SER A 19 3.44 23.56 -20.07
CA SER A 19 3.71 22.47 -19.15
C SER A 19 2.34 22.03 -18.67
N GLN A 20 1.70 21.13 -19.42
CA GLN A 20 0.70 20.26 -18.85
C GLN A 20 1.49 19.46 -17.82
N SER A 21 1.44 19.93 -16.57
CA SER A 21 1.70 19.08 -15.43
C SER A 21 0.66 17.98 -15.52
N VAL A 22 0.99 16.90 -16.22
CA VAL A 22 0.31 15.63 -16.04
C VAL A 22 0.68 15.23 -14.62
N ASN A 23 -0.13 15.68 -13.67
CA ASN A 23 -0.08 15.16 -12.33
C ASN A 23 -0.59 13.72 -12.49
N PHE A 24 0.32 12.76 -12.61
CA PHE A 24 -0.02 11.38 -12.36
C PHE A 24 -0.40 11.33 -10.88
N ALA A 25 -1.65 11.66 -10.58
CA ALA A 25 -2.18 11.48 -9.25
C ALA A 25 -1.86 10.03 -8.88
N GLY A 26 -1.09 9.84 -7.81
CA GLY A 26 -0.82 8.51 -7.29
C GLY A 26 -2.13 7.84 -6.86
N LEU A 27 -2.05 6.89 -5.93
CA LEU A 27 -3.26 6.16 -5.51
C LEU A 27 -4.38 7.09 -4.98
N ASP A 28 -4.11 8.30 -4.48
CA ASP A 28 -5.13 9.23 -3.96
C ASP A 28 -6.15 8.54 -3.02
N TYR A 29 -5.70 8.21 -1.82
CA TYR A 29 -6.53 7.58 -0.81
C TYR A 29 -7.45 8.61 -0.15
N LYS A 30 -8.75 8.32 -0.15
CA LYS A 30 -9.80 9.13 0.48
C LYS A 30 -10.45 8.36 1.63
N PRO A 31 -11.02 9.04 2.64
CA PRO A 31 -11.79 8.38 3.68
C PRO A 31 -12.91 7.52 3.06
N PHE A 32 -12.97 6.25 3.44
CA PHE A 32 -13.99 5.31 2.98
C PHE A 32 -14.99 4.99 4.10
N GLY A 33 -14.49 4.73 5.30
CA GLY A 33 -15.33 4.41 6.45
C GLY A 33 -14.52 3.81 7.58
N LYS A 34 -15.17 2.97 8.37
CA LYS A 34 -14.55 2.31 9.52
C LYS A 34 -14.62 0.79 9.40
N GLY A 35 -13.71 0.11 10.08
CA GLY A 35 -13.76 -1.33 10.23
C GLY A 35 -13.29 -1.78 11.61
N THR A 36 -13.57 -3.04 11.94
CA THR A 36 -13.04 -3.69 13.13
C THR A 36 -11.86 -4.57 12.71
N TYR A 37 -10.66 -4.23 13.16
CA TYR A 37 -9.43 -4.97 12.89
C TYR A 37 -9.02 -5.80 14.11
N SER A 38 -8.68 -7.07 13.89
CA SER A 38 -8.25 -7.99 14.95
C SER A 38 -6.99 -8.75 14.56
N SER A 39 -5.98 -8.71 15.43
CA SER A 39 -4.77 -9.51 15.30
C SER A 39 -4.76 -10.65 16.30
N LYS A 40 -4.35 -11.84 15.84
CA LYS A 40 -4.07 -13.00 16.70
C LYS A 40 -2.60 -13.15 17.07
N PHE A 41 -1.70 -12.34 16.49
CA PHE A 41 -0.28 -12.41 16.80
C PHE A 41 0.00 -11.73 18.14
N SER A 42 0.69 -12.39 19.07
CA SER A 42 0.81 -11.95 20.47
C SER A 42 1.40 -10.56 20.66
N LEU A 43 2.29 -10.10 19.75
CA LEU A 43 2.86 -8.74 19.81
C LEU A 43 1.85 -7.65 19.44
N PHE A 44 0.80 -7.98 18.70
CA PHE A 44 -0.25 -7.05 18.25
C PHE A 44 -1.65 -7.47 18.68
N ALA A 45 -1.76 -8.43 19.62
CA ALA A 45 -3.01 -9.07 19.99
C ALA A 45 -4.00 -8.05 20.55
N ALA A 46 -4.93 -7.63 19.70
CA ALA A 46 -5.93 -6.61 19.99
C ALA A 46 -7.06 -6.69 18.97
N THR A 47 -8.24 -6.26 19.39
CA THR A 47 -9.33 -5.89 18.49
C THR A 47 -9.60 -4.41 18.65
N ARG A 48 -9.57 -3.66 17.54
CA ARG A 48 -9.73 -2.20 17.54
C ARG A 48 -10.53 -1.73 16.33
N GLU A 49 -11.18 -0.59 16.49
CA GLU A 49 -11.72 0.14 15.34
C GLU A 49 -10.57 0.81 14.58
N VAL A 50 -10.64 0.77 13.24
CA VAL A 50 -9.68 1.41 12.34
C VAL A 50 -10.42 2.26 11.32
N ASP A 51 -9.82 3.37 10.93
CA ASP A 51 -10.26 4.13 9.77
C ASP A 51 -9.74 3.44 8.51
N VAL A 52 -10.63 3.31 7.53
CA VAL A 52 -10.36 2.69 6.24
C VAL A 52 -10.47 3.77 5.18
N GLU A 53 -9.47 3.80 4.32
CA GLU A 53 -9.41 4.66 3.14
C GLU A 53 -9.55 3.81 1.89
N TYR A 54 -9.98 4.44 0.80
CA TYR A 54 -10.08 3.80 -0.50
C TYR A 54 -9.51 4.70 -1.60
N SER A 55 -8.83 4.06 -2.53
CA SER A 55 -8.26 4.63 -3.74
C SER A 55 -9.07 4.13 -4.93
N GLU A 56 -9.80 5.03 -5.59
CA GLU A 56 -10.49 4.70 -6.85
C GLU A 56 -9.48 4.46 -7.99
N VAL A 57 -8.38 5.22 -7.99
CA VAL A 57 -7.32 5.12 -9.03
C VAL A 57 -6.66 3.74 -9.02
N GLY A 58 -6.40 3.20 -7.83
CA GLY A 58 -5.76 1.90 -7.66
C GLY A 58 -6.72 0.74 -7.41
N ASN A 59 -8.00 1.02 -7.21
CA ASN A 59 -8.99 0.08 -6.66
C ASN A 59 -8.46 -0.62 -5.39
N ARG A 60 -8.02 0.15 -4.39
CA ARG A 60 -7.39 -0.41 -3.16
C ARG A 60 -7.92 0.23 -1.90
N TYR A 61 -8.14 -0.58 -0.89
CA TYR A 61 -8.31 -0.15 0.48
C TYR A 61 -6.97 0.11 1.14
N ARG A 62 -6.97 0.93 2.20
CA ARG A 62 -5.82 1.14 3.08
C ARG A 62 -6.26 1.40 4.52
N ILE A 63 -5.55 0.79 5.47
CA ILE A 63 -5.48 1.26 6.86
C ILE A 63 -4.13 1.97 6.98
N ALA A 64 -4.10 3.28 7.21
CA ALA A 64 -2.86 4.06 7.18
C ALA A 64 -1.89 3.71 8.32
N ASP A 65 -2.44 3.44 9.50
CA ASP A 65 -1.71 3.13 10.73
C ASP A 65 -2.19 1.76 11.24
N ASN A 66 -1.74 0.66 10.63
CA ASN A 66 -2.23 -0.65 10.99
C ASN A 66 -1.56 -1.17 12.28
N TRP A 67 -0.32 -1.63 12.22
CA TRP A 67 0.37 -2.15 13.42
C TRP A 67 1.03 -1.06 14.25
N THR A 68 1.67 -0.11 13.57
CA THR A 68 2.34 1.05 14.16
C THR A 68 2.04 2.27 13.30
N LYS A 69 2.08 3.47 13.88
CA LYS A 69 1.90 4.72 13.13
C LYS A 69 2.90 4.83 11.98
N GLY A 70 2.40 5.18 10.78
CA GLY A 70 3.16 5.30 9.55
C GLY A 70 3.38 3.99 8.79
N TYR A 71 2.83 2.87 9.28
CA TYR A 71 2.96 1.55 8.65
C TYR A 71 1.61 1.05 8.15
N PRO A 72 1.29 1.34 6.87
CA PRO A 72 -0.02 1.05 6.32
C PRO A 72 -0.18 -0.41 5.92
N LEU A 73 -1.43 -0.86 5.87
CA LEU A 73 -1.85 -2.09 5.22
C LEU A 73 -2.76 -1.73 4.04
N ALA A 74 -2.32 -1.97 2.81
CA ALA A 74 -3.11 -1.76 1.60
C ALA A 74 -3.47 -3.09 0.93
N PHE A 75 -4.70 -3.19 0.43
CA PHE A 75 -5.23 -4.44 -0.11
C PHE A 75 -6.41 -4.22 -1.05
N SER A 76 -6.68 -5.20 -1.91
CA SER A 76 -7.80 -5.19 -2.86
C SER A 76 -8.46 -6.56 -2.92
N PRO A 77 -9.79 -6.66 -2.78
CA PRO A 77 -10.52 -7.89 -3.08
C PRO A 77 -10.66 -8.09 -4.60
N ASP A 78 -10.59 -9.35 -5.02
CA ASP A 78 -11.00 -9.84 -6.34
C ASP A 78 -11.81 -11.13 -6.12
N GLY A 79 -13.13 -10.98 -6.11
CA GLY A 79 -14.05 -12.01 -5.63
C GLY A 79 -13.72 -12.43 -4.19
N SER A 80 -13.41 -13.71 -3.98
CA SER A 80 -13.07 -14.25 -2.65
C SER A 80 -11.58 -14.13 -2.29
N LYS A 81 -10.74 -13.65 -3.20
CA LYS A 81 -9.30 -13.49 -2.98
C LYS A 81 -8.97 -12.05 -2.64
N VAL A 82 -7.88 -11.85 -1.90
CA VAL A 82 -7.38 -10.52 -1.55
C VAL A 82 -5.92 -10.42 -1.94
N THR A 83 -5.57 -9.39 -2.69
CA THR A 83 -4.18 -9.03 -2.96
C THR A 83 -3.73 -7.98 -1.95
N VAL A 84 -2.58 -8.20 -1.32
CA VAL A 84 -1.96 -7.27 -0.36
C VAL A 84 -0.78 -6.54 -0.99
N TYR A 85 -0.64 -5.24 -0.71
CA TYR A 85 0.34 -4.36 -1.35
C TYR A 85 1.19 -3.60 -0.31
N PRO A 86 2.52 -3.74 -0.35
CA PRO A 86 3.27 -4.84 -0.98
C PRO A 86 3.00 -6.18 -0.28
N THR A 87 3.33 -7.30 -0.93
CA THR A 87 3.17 -8.64 -0.34
C THR A 87 3.99 -8.82 0.93
N THR A 88 5.16 -8.18 1.03
CA THR A 88 6.00 -8.13 2.24
C THR A 88 6.19 -6.70 2.69
N MET A 89 5.95 -6.43 3.98
CA MET A 89 6.03 -5.09 4.57
C MET A 89 6.48 -5.14 6.03
N GLU A 90 7.15 -4.07 6.47
CA GLU A 90 7.49 -3.87 7.87
C GLU A 90 6.25 -3.47 8.67
N THR A 91 6.20 -3.86 9.94
CA THR A 91 5.11 -3.50 10.86
C THR A 91 5.38 -2.22 11.65
N GLY A 92 6.62 -1.74 11.62
CA GLY A 92 7.10 -0.62 12.44
C GLY A 92 7.48 -0.98 13.87
N TYR A 93 7.19 -2.21 14.31
CA TYR A 93 7.61 -2.70 15.61
C TYR A 93 9.02 -3.31 15.54
N LYS A 94 9.93 -2.80 16.38
CA LYS A 94 11.29 -3.34 16.52
C LYS A 94 11.38 -4.20 17.78
N HIS A 95 11.46 -5.51 17.60
CA HIS A 95 11.68 -6.45 18.71
C HIS A 95 13.06 -6.21 19.35
N PRO A 96 13.15 -6.08 20.69
CA PRO A 96 14.39 -5.71 21.38
C PRO A 96 15.60 -6.58 21.07
N ARG A 97 15.37 -7.87 20.80
CA ARG A 97 16.44 -8.86 20.52
C ARG A 97 16.60 -9.20 19.04
N PHE A 98 15.56 -9.02 18.23
CA PHE A 98 15.48 -9.64 16.90
C PHE A 98 15.25 -8.65 15.75
N GLY A 99 15.11 -7.36 16.06
CA GLY A 99 15.00 -6.30 15.05
C GLY A 99 13.58 -6.08 14.54
N MET A 100 13.47 -5.46 13.36
CA MET A 100 12.18 -5.10 12.77
C MET A 100 11.33 -6.34 12.49
N VAL A 101 10.08 -6.30 12.96
CA VAL A 101 9.09 -7.32 12.63
C VAL A 101 8.47 -6.97 11.29
N SER A 102 8.47 -7.93 10.38
CA SER A 102 7.87 -7.82 9.04
C SER A 102 6.84 -8.91 8.84
N VAL A 103 5.87 -8.63 7.98
CA VAL A 103 4.85 -9.60 7.54
C VAL A 103 5.00 -9.90 6.06
N THR A 104 4.68 -11.13 5.68
CA THR A 104 4.48 -11.53 4.28
C THR A 104 3.11 -12.18 4.14
N ASP A 105 2.28 -11.70 3.22
CA ASP A 105 0.99 -12.34 2.88
C ASP A 105 1.23 -13.76 2.35
N GLN A 106 0.43 -14.71 2.83
CA GLN A 106 0.46 -16.13 2.44
C GLN A 106 -0.83 -16.55 1.72
N GLY A 107 -1.64 -15.59 1.30
CA GLY A 107 -2.92 -15.80 0.65
C GLY A 107 -4.05 -15.30 1.53
N SER A 108 -4.54 -14.11 1.22
CA SER A 108 -5.65 -13.47 1.92
C SER A 108 -6.98 -13.69 1.19
N THR A 109 -8.08 -13.69 1.93
CA THR A 109 -9.42 -13.95 1.41
C THR A 109 -10.41 -12.89 1.84
N TYR A 110 -11.53 -12.83 1.13
CA TYR A 110 -12.63 -11.91 1.40
C TYR A 110 -13.97 -12.65 1.33
N ASN A 111 -14.83 -12.36 2.30
CA ASN A 111 -16.21 -12.80 2.33
C ASN A 111 -17.13 -11.58 2.16
N GLU A 112 -17.75 -11.46 0.99
CA GLU A 112 -18.66 -10.35 0.65
C GLU A 112 -19.90 -10.32 1.56
N GLY A 113 -20.46 -11.49 1.91
CA GLY A 113 -21.68 -11.58 2.72
C GLY A 113 -21.49 -11.03 4.14
N THR A 114 -20.28 -11.16 4.70
CA THR A 114 -19.93 -10.62 6.02
C THR A 114 -18.99 -9.42 5.96
N LYS A 115 -18.69 -8.91 4.75
CA LYS A 115 -17.68 -7.86 4.49
C LYS A 115 -16.37 -8.08 5.25
N THR A 116 -15.93 -9.33 5.33
CA THR A 116 -14.79 -9.74 6.17
C THR A 116 -13.57 -10.08 5.32
N PHE A 117 -12.50 -9.33 5.50
CA PHE A 117 -11.18 -9.68 5.01
C PHE A 117 -10.48 -10.57 6.04
N THR A 118 -9.89 -11.65 5.56
CA THR A 118 -9.03 -12.54 6.34
C THR A 118 -7.64 -12.51 5.75
N PHE A 119 -6.68 -12.00 6.50
CA PHE A 119 -5.28 -11.93 6.11
C PHE A 119 -4.48 -13.04 6.77
N ASN A 120 -3.71 -13.80 5.98
CA ASN A 120 -2.82 -14.83 6.50
C ASN A 120 -1.37 -14.32 6.41
N PHE A 121 -0.86 -13.76 7.49
CA PHE A 121 0.46 -13.14 7.51
C PHE A 121 1.50 -14.04 8.16
N LYS A 122 2.59 -14.31 7.44
CA LYS A 122 3.82 -14.87 8.02
C LYS A 122 4.61 -13.76 8.69
N PHE A 123 4.71 -13.80 10.01
CA PHE A 123 5.48 -12.84 10.80
C PHE A 123 6.93 -13.29 10.90
N THR A 124 7.86 -12.37 10.63
CA THR A 124 9.29 -12.63 10.56
C THR A 124 10.09 -11.53 11.22
N VAL A 125 11.32 -11.87 11.58
CA VAL A 125 12.41 -10.99 11.98
C VAL A 125 13.66 -11.44 11.25
N ALA A 126 14.72 -10.64 11.24
CA ALA A 126 15.99 -11.05 10.62
C ALA A 126 16.53 -12.39 11.18
N ALA A 127 16.22 -12.69 12.44
CA ALA A 127 16.65 -13.90 13.13
C ALA A 127 15.75 -15.14 12.91
N GLY A 128 14.60 -15.01 12.23
CA GLY A 128 13.71 -16.16 12.03
C GLY A 128 12.24 -15.83 11.78
N VAL A 129 11.41 -16.85 11.94
CA VAL A 129 9.96 -16.80 11.65
C VAL A 129 9.19 -17.05 12.94
N PHE A 130 8.20 -16.21 13.26
CA PHE A 130 7.29 -16.44 14.38
C PHE A 130 6.19 -17.45 14.05
N GLY A 131 5.71 -17.41 12.80
CA GLY A 131 4.64 -18.27 12.33
C GLY A 131 3.70 -17.54 11.38
N ILE A 132 2.67 -18.24 10.90
CA ILE A 132 1.56 -17.65 10.15
C ILE A 132 0.42 -17.39 11.12
N TYR A 133 -0.04 -16.14 11.16
CA TYR A 133 -1.15 -15.71 12.01
C TYR A 133 -2.25 -15.10 11.15
N GLN A 134 -3.49 -15.40 11.52
CA GLN A 134 -4.67 -14.84 10.89
C GLN A 134 -4.99 -13.49 11.51
N GLU A 135 -5.15 -12.48 10.67
CA GLU A 135 -5.66 -11.16 11.00
C GLU A 135 -6.99 -10.94 10.27
N THR A 136 -7.91 -10.17 10.84
CA THR A 136 -9.23 -9.93 10.22
C THR A 136 -9.58 -8.46 10.20
N LEU A 137 -10.20 -7.99 9.12
CA LEU A 137 -10.88 -6.70 9.04
C LEU A 137 -12.34 -6.93 8.64
N ILE A 138 -13.27 -6.42 9.45
CA ILE A 138 -14.70 -6.40 9.13
C ILE A 138 -15.09 -4.95 8.81
N LEU A 139 -15.50 -4.67 7.58
CA LEU A 139 -15.98 -3.35 7.19
C LEU A 139 -17.40 -3.11 7.73
N LYS A 140 -17.69 -1.90 8.20
CA LYS A 140 -19.02 -1.48 8.70
C LYS A 140 -19.84 -0.83 7.59
#